data_AF-A0A3N5LZE5-F1
#
_entry.id   AF-A0A3N5LZE5-F1
#
_cell.length_a   1.000
_cell.length_b   1.000
_cell.length_c   1.000
_cell.angle_alpha   90.00
_cell.angle_beta   90.00
_cell.angle_gamma   90.00
#
_symmetry.space_group_name_H-M   'P 1'
#
loop_
_entity.id
_entity.type
_entity.pdbx_description
1 polymer ?
#
loop_
_entity_poly.entity_id
_entity_poly.type
_entity_poly.pdbx_seq_one_letter_code
_entity_poly.pdbx_strand_id
1 'polypeptide(L)'
;TETDPSADIDGWDASIKVAALTSVLMGIPCKPQDVDRTGIRGITPADLQLAAKQGKRWKLVCTASRHGDHVHTRVAPEMVDPTSVLYSIQGTSSYCQFELDTLPGLGIVESDPGPETTAYGMLADWINCARSD
;
A
#
# COMPACT_ATOMS: atom_id res chain seq x y z
N THR A 1 17.11 2.51 8.00
CA THR A 1 16.77 3.05 6.67
C THR A 1 17.93 2.80 5.75
N GLU A 2 17.65 2.66 4.46
CA GLU A 2 18.68 2.46 3.45
C GLU A 2 19.52 3.72 3.24
N THR A 3 20.66 3.57 2.56
CA THR A 3 21.55 4.69 2.21
C THR A 3 20.86 5.70 1.31
N ASP A 4 20.01 5.22 0.39
CA ASP A 4 19.15 6.05 -0.45
C ASP A 4 17.69 5.66 -0.25
N PRO A 5 16.91 6.43 0.55
CA PRO A 5 15.51 6.13 0.83
C PRO A 5 14.55 6.65 -0.26
N SER A 6 15.03 7.03 -1.44
CA SER A 6 14.19 7.66 -2.47
C SER A 6 13.07 6.74 -2.98
N ALA A 7 13.28 5.43 -3.02
CA ALA A 7 12.25 4.48 -3.41
C ALA A 7 11.01 4.54 -2.49
N ASP A 8 11.23 4.71 -1.18
CA ASP A 8 10.16 4.84 -0.18
C ASP A 8 9.58 6.26 -0.18
N ILE A 9 10.44 7.27 -0.10
CA ILE A 9 10.04 8.68 0.05
C ILE A 9 9.27 9.17 -1.17
N ASP A 10 9.66 8.74 -2.36
CA ASP A 10 8.99 9.13 -3.60
C ASP A 10 7.82 8.18 -3.94
N GLY A 11 7.60 7.11 -3.17
CA GLY A 11 6.45 6.21 -3.32
C GLY A 11 6.57 5.19 -4.45
N TRP A 12 7.79 4.87 -4.90
CA TRP A 12 8.03 3.86 -5.92
C TRP A 12 7.73 2.44 -5.43
N ASP A 13 8.12 2.11 -4.20
CA ASP A 13 7.81 0.80 -3.59
C ASP A 13 6.28 0.55 -3.57
N ALA A 14 5.52 1.54 -3.07
CA ALA A 14 4.06 1.48 -3.07
C ALA A 14 3.46 1.37 -4.49
N SER A 15 4.08 2.03 -5.48
CA SER A 15 3.63 1.99 -6.88
C SER A 15 3.88 0.62 -7.52
N ILE A 16 5.00 -0.03 -7.20
CA ILE A 16 5.29 -1.40 -7.64
C ILE A 16 4.25 -2.36 -7.07
N LYS A 17 3.96 -2.24 -5.76
CA LYS A 17 2.98 -3.08 -5.07
C LYS A 17 1.57 -2.93 -5.67
N VAL A 18 1.09 -1.70 -5.86
CA VAL A 18 -0.27 -1.49 -6.40
C VAL A 18 -0.39 -1.91 -7.87
N ALA A 19 0.66 -1.73 -8.68
CA ALA A 19 0.68 -2.20 -10.07
C ALA A 19 0.65 -3.73 -10.16
N ALA A 20 1.38 -4.43 -9.29
CA ALA A 20 1.36 -5.88 -9.19
C ALA A 20 -0.03 -6.39 -8.74
N LEU A 21 -0.60 -5.80 -7.69
CA LEU A 21 -1.94 -6.17 -7.21
C LEU A 21 -3.02 -5.93 -8.27
N THR A 22 -2.94 -4.81 -9.00
CA THR A 22 -3.87 -4.52 -10.12
C THR A 22 -3.77 -5.58 -11.21
N SER A 23 -2.54 -5.94 -11.60
CA SER A 23 -2.30 -6.94 -12.65
C SER A 23 -2.79 -8.33 -12.25
N VAL A 24 -2.49 -8.76 -11.03
CA VAL A 24 -2.82 -10.11 -10.54
C VAL A 24 -4.29 -10.24 -10.17
N LEU A 25 -4.84 -9.29 -9.41
CA LEU A 25 -6.20 -9.40 -8.85
C LEU A 25 -7.29 -8.92 -9.80
N MET A 26 -6.99 -7.93 -10.66
CA MET A 26 -7.99 -7.36 -11.58
C MET A 26 -7.81 -7.83 -13.02
N GLY A 27 -6.73 -8.57 -13.33
CA GLY A 27 -6.43 -9.07 -14.68
C GLY A 27 -6.12 -7.96 -15.69
N ILE A 28 -5.72 -6.78 -15.22
CA ILE A 28 -5.46 -5.60 -16.05
C ILE A 28 -3.97 -5.28 -15.97
N PRO A 29 -3.19 -5.42 -17.06
CA PRO A 29 -1.78 -5.09 -17.06
C PRO A 29 -1.55 -3.65 -16.63
N CYS A 30 -0.77 -3.46 -15.56
CA CYS A 30 -0.42 -2.16 -15.01
C CYS A 30 1.08 -2.13 -14.74
N LYS A 31 1.79 -1.12 -15.26
CA LYS A 31 3.19 -0.88 -14.91
C LYS A 31 3.28 0.13 -13.76
N PRO A 32 4.36 0.13 -12.97
CA PRO A 32 4.56 1.13 -11.92
C PRO A 32 4.55 2.57 -12.44
N GLN A 33 4.94 2.79 -13.71
CA GLN A 33 4.92 4.10 -14.35
C GLN A 33 3.52 4.60 -14.71
N ASP A 34 2.53 3.71 -14.75
CA ASP A 34 1.14 4.04 -15.06
C ASP A 34 0.38 4.55 -13.82
N VAL A 35 1.00 4.43 -12.62
CA VAL A 35 0.42 4.84 -11.34
C VAL A 35 0.56 6.34 -11.15
N ASP A 36 -0.54 7.03 -10.83
CA ASP A 36 -0.52 8.43 -10.39
C ASP A 36 0.19 8.54 -9.03
N ARG A 37 1.48 8.89 -9.04
CA ARG A 37 2.37 8.79 -7.88
C ARG A 37 2.81 10.16 -7.38
N THR A 38 2.47 10.44 -6.13
CA THR A 38 3.02 11.51 -5.30
C THR A 38 3.62 10.91 -4.03
N GLY A 39 4.90 11.17 -3.77
CA GLY A 39 5.58 10.73 -2.55
C GLY A 39 5.30 11.62 -1.34
N ILE A 40 5.98 11.33 -0.22
CA ILE A 40 5.88 12.10 1.03
C ILE A 40 6.92 13.23 1.16
N ARG A 41 7.79 13.41 0.15
CA ARG A 41 8.90 14.39 0.18
C ARG A 41 8.46 15.81 0.49
N GLY A 42 7.27 16.20 0.05
CA GLY A 42 6.71 17.55 0.26
C GLY A 42 6.06 17.77 1.62
N ILE A 43 5.90 16.74 2.45
CA ILE A 43 5.23 16.87 3.75
C ILE A 43 6.20 17.52 4.74
N THR A 44 5.80 18.68 5.27
CA THR A 44 6.63 19.44 6.21
C THR A 44 6.29 19.10 7.68
N PRO A 45 7.19 19.41 8.63
CA PRO A 45 6.87 19.31 10.05
C PRO A 45 5.65 20.16 10.47
N ALA A 46 5.40 21.28 9.79
CA ALA A 46 4.21 22.11 10.04
C ALA A 46 2.92 21.38 9.62
N ASP A 47 2.94 20.65 8.50
CA ASP A 47 1.82 19.84 8.05
C ASP A 47 1.52 18.69 9.02
N LEU A 48 2.56 18.07 9.59
CA LEU A 48 2.41 17.04 10.62
C LEU A 48 1.78 17.59 11.89
N GLN A 49 2.20 18.77 12.35
CA GLN A 49 1.62 19.43 13.52
C GLN A 49 0.17 19.85 13.29
N LEU A 50 -0.14 20.35 12.09
CA LEU A 50 -1.50 20.73 11.72
C LEU A 50 -2.42 19.50 11.71
N ALA A 51 -2.00 18.41 11.08
CA ALA A 51 -2.75 17.16 11.08
C ALA A 51 -3.00 16.66 12.52
N ALA A 52 -1.97 16.68 13.37
CA ALA A 52 -2.10 16.28 14.78
C ALA A 52 -3.11 17.14 15.56
N LYS A 53 -3.11 18.48 15.35
CA LYS A 53 -4.09 19.39 15.97
C LYS A 53 -5.53 19.10 15.52
N GLN A 54 -5.71 18.57 14.32
CA GLN A 54 -7.02 18.15 13.78
C GLN A 54 -7.40 16.72 14.20
N GLY A 55 -6.57 16.04 14.99
CA GLY A 55 -6.77 14.63 15.33
C GLY A 55 -6.58 13.68 14.14
N LYS A 56 -5.84 14.10 13.10
CA LYS A 56 -5.58 13.35 11.87
C LYS A 56 -4.11 12.93 11.76
N ARG A 57 -3.84 12.01 10.85
CA ARG A 57 -2.49 11.52 10.54
C ARG A 57 -2.26 11.49 9.03
N TRP A 58 -1.05 11.82 8.60
CA TRP A 58 -0.63 11.57 7.22
C TRP A 58 -0.29 10.10 7.00
N LYS A 59 -0.74 9.55 5.87
CA LYS A 59 -0.45 8.20 5.40
C LYS A 59 -0.12 8.25 3.91
N LEU A 60 0.87 7.50 3.47
CA LEU A 60 1.06 7.25 2.04
C LEU A 60 0.09 6.12 1.66
N VAL A 61 -0.98 6.47 0.96
CA VAL A 61 -2.05 5.52 0.61
C VAL A 61 -1.89 5.13 -0.85
N CYS A 62 -1.98 3.82 -1.12
CA CYS A 62 -2.06 3.29 -2.46
C CYS A 62 -3.48 2.76 -2.72
N THR A 63 -4.03 3.06 -3.89
CA THR A 63 -5.39 2.67 -4.28
C THR A 63 -5.41 2.15 -5.71
N ALA A 64 -6.29 1.19 -5.97
CA ALA A 64 -6.65 0.71 -7.30
C ALA A 64 -8.17 0.56 -7.33
N SER A 65 -8.84 1.31 -8.20
CA SER A 65 -10.30 1.31 -8.30
C SER A 65 -10.74 1.04 -9.73
N ARG A 66 -11.64 0.07 -9.91
CA ARG A 66 -12.18 -0.30 -11.22
C ARG A 66 -13.40 0.54 -11.57
N HIS A 67 -13.37 1.17 -12.73
CA HIS A 67 -14.46 1.95 -13.31
C HIS A 67 -14.77 1.42 -14.72
N GLY A 68 -15.69 0.46 -14.80
CA GLY A 68 -15.94 -0.28 -16.04
C GLY A 68 -14.70 -1.06 -16.48
N ASP A 69 -14.21 -0.76 -17.68
CA ASP A 69 -13.05 -1.43 -18.29
C ASP A 69 -11.70 -0.79 -17.91
N HIS A 70 -11.71 0.28 -17.11
CA HIS A 70 -10.51 0.99 -16.69
C HIS A 70 -10.25 0.80 -15.19
N VAL A 71 -8.97 0.84 -14.81
CA VAL A 71 -8.55 0.93 -13.41
C VAL A 71 -7.77 2.21 -13.21
N HIS A 72 -8.14 2.94 -12.16
CA HIS A 72 -7.40 4.10 -11.69
C HIS A 72 -6.48 3.67 -10.55
N THR A 73 -5.17 3.78 -10.74
CA THR A 73 -4.16 3.50 -9.71
C THR A 73 -3.53 4.80 -9.22
N ARG A 74 -3.40 4.94 -7.90
CA ARG A 74 -2.84 6.14 -7.27
C ARG A 74 -2.03 5.80 -6.04
N VAL A 75 -0.93 6.52 -5.84
CA VAL A 75 -0.13 6.55 -4.62
C VAL A 75 0.01 8.01 -4.20
N ALA A 76 -0.51 8.39 -3.05
CA ALA A 76 -0.43 9.77 -2.58
C ALA A 76 -0.49 9.88 -1.05
N PRO A 77 0.07 10.96 -0.47
CA PRO A 77 -0.21 11.29 0.92
C PRO A 77 -1.67 11.65 1.13
N GLU A 78 -2.28 11.08 2.17
CA GLU A 78 -3.65 11.36 2.58
C GLU A 78 -3.72 11.60 4.09
N MET A 79 -4.57 12.55 4.50
CA MET A 79 -4.88 12.75 5.91
C MET A 79 -6.03 11.83 6.31
N VAL A 80 -5.74 10.87 7.18
CA VAL A 80 -6.74 9.96 7.74
C VAL A 80 -7.15 10.40 9.14
N ASP A 81 -8.43 10.23 9.48
CA ASP A 81 -8.98 10.49 10.81
C ASP A 81 -9.19 9.17 11.58
N PRO A 82 -9.54 9.21 12.89
CA PRO A 82 -9.65 8.02 13.73
C PRO A 82 -10.73 7.01 13.32
N THR A 83 -11.63 7.37 12.40
CA THR A 83 -12.65 6.43 11.87
C THR A 83 -12.08 5.51 10.78
N SER A 84 -10.95 5.88 10.18
CA SER A 84 -10.25 5.04 9.20
C SER A 84 -9.37 3.99 9.89
N VAL A 85 -9.41 2.74 9.42
CA VAL A 85 -8.52 1.66 9.89
C VAL A 85 -7.05 2.06 9.72
N LEU A 86 -6.72 2.78 8.64
CA LEU A 86 -5.37 3.27 8.36
C LEU A 86 -4.81 4.18 9.47
N TYR A 87 -5.67 4.85 10.23
CA TYR A 87 -5.25 5.70 11.34
C TYR A 87 -4.50 4.91 12.42
N SER A 88 -4.97 3.68 12.69
CA SER A 88 -4.44 2.80 13.74
C SER A 88 -3.20 2.03 13.31
N ILE A 89 -2.93 1.91 12.01
CA ILE A 89 -1.73 1.25 11.49
C ILE A 89 -0.51 2.12 11.83
N GLN A 90 0.54 1.54 12.42
CA GLN A 90 1.72 2.28 12.89
C GLN A 90 3.01 1.50 12.61
N GLY A 91 4.14 2.19 12.74
CA GLY A 91 5.46 1.58 12.56
C GLY A 91 5.63 1.03 11.15
N THR A 92 6.10 -0.20 11.07
CA THR A 92 6.31 -0.95 9.82
C THR A 92 5.10 -1.80 9.43
N SER A 93 4.04 -1.79 10.24
CA SER A 93 2.81 -2.53 9.95
C SER A 93 2.16 -2.05 8.66
N SER A 94 1.54 -2.97 7.93
CA SER A 94 0.86 -2.70 6.66
C SER A 94 -0.61 -3.13 6.72
N TYR A 95 -1.44 -2.52 5.87
CA TYR A 95 -2.86 -2.84 5.76
C TYR A 95 -3.28 -2.83 4.29
N CYS A 96 -4.00 -3.87 3.87
CA CYS A 96 -4.60 -3.96 2.56
C CYS A 96 -6.11 -4.19 2.72
N GLN A 97 -6.91 -3.34 2.09
CA GLN A 97 -8.37 -3.45 2.07
C GLN A 97 -8.84 -3.80 0.68
N PHE A 98 -9.77 -4.75 0.61
CA PHE A 98 -10.49 -5.13 -0.60
C PHE A 98 -11.95 -4.72 -0.45
N GLU A 99 -12.45 -4.03 -1.47
CA GLU A 99 -13.87 -3.76 -1.64
C GLU A 99 -14.38 -4.63 -2.78
N LEU A 100 -15.20 -5.63 -2.44
CA LEU A 100 -15.76 -6.60 -3.36
C LEU A 100 -17.29 -6.47 -3.38
N ASP A 101 -17.91 -6.98 -4.43
CA ASP A 101 -19.38 -7.00 -4.58
C ASP A 101 -20.10 -7.76 -3.45
N THR A 102 -19.45 -8.81 -2.94
CA THR A 102 -19.95 -9.70 -1.89
C THR A 102 -19.34 -9.42 -0.52
N LEU A 103 -18.13 -8.86 -0.49
CA LEU A 103 -17.41 -8.48 0.73
C LEU A 103 -17.06 -6.99 0.62
N PRO A 104 -17.93 -6.07 1.09
CA PRO A 104 -17.75 -4.63 0.89
C PRO A 104 -16.55 -4.05 1.67
N GLY A 105 -15.92 -4.82 2.56
CA GLY A 105 -14.73 -4.38 3.30
C GLY A 105 -14.01 -5.57 3.94
N LEU A 106 -13.16 -6.24 3.16
CA LEU A 106 -12.24 -7.26 3.66
C LEU A 106 -10.87 -6.64 3.90
N GLY A 107 -10.36 -6.68 5.13
CA GLY A 107 -9.06 -6.14 5.48
C GLY A 107 -8.06 -7.22 5.88
N ILE A 108 -6.80 -7.07 5.45
CA ILE A 108 -5.65 -7.85 5.91
C ILE A 108 -4.69 -6.89 6.59
N VAL A 109 -4.34 -7.17 7.85
CA VAL A 109 -3.35 -6.42 8.62
C VAL A 109 -2.11 -7.30 8.79
N GLU A 110 -0.95 -6.75 8.47
CA GLU A 110 0.35 -7.30 8.81
C GLU A 110 0.95 -6.45 9.92
N SER A 111 1.15 -7.03 11.10
CA SER A 111 1.66 -6.32 12.26
C SER A 111 3.16 -6.52 12.40
N ASP A 112 3.90 -5.41 12.36
CA ASP A 112 5.34 -5.30 12.62
C ASP A 112 6.19 -6.41 11.96
N PRO A 113 6.17 -6.50 10.61
CA PRO A 113 6.87 -7.56 9.90
C PRO A 113 8.39 -7.49 10.07
N GLY A 114 9.01 -8.66 10.12
CA GLY A 114 10.46 -8.86 10.15
C GLY A 114 10.97 -9.65 8.93
N PRO A 115 12.30 -9.84 8.79
CA PRO A 115 12.88 -10.59 7.69
C PRO A 115 12.31 -12.01 7.52
N GLU A 116 11.89 -12.63 8.62
CA GLU A 116 11.24 -13.94 8.64
C GLU A 116 9.90 -13.98 7.91
N THR A 117 9.12 -12.88 7.88
CA THR A 117 7.85 -12.84 7.14
C THR A 117 8.10 -12.83 5.64
N THR A 118 9.15 -12.11 5.21
CA THR A 118 9.60 -12.10 3.80
C THR A 118 10.14 -13.47 3.39
N ALA A 119 10.97 -14.08 4.24
CA ALA A 119 11.51 -15.42 3.99
C ALA A 119 10.40 -16.49 3.93
N TYR A 120 9.37 -16.35 4.76
CA TYR A 120 8.20 -17.23 4.72
C TYR A 120 7.47 -17.15 3.38
N GLY A 121 7.28 -15.95 2.82
CA GLY A 121 6.68 -15.78 1.49
C GLY A 121 7.44 -16.56 0.41
N MET A 122 8.77 -16.42 0.38
CA MET A 122 9.62 -17.16 -0.57
C MET A 122 9.54 -18.69 -0.37
N LEU A 123 9.55 -19.16 0.89
CA LEU A 123 9.45 -20.59 1.19
C LEU A 123 8.09 -21.16 0.76
N ALA A 124 7.00 -20.44 1.03
CA ALA A 124 5.65 -20.83 0.63
C ALA A 124 5.55 -20.97 -0.90
N ASP A 125 6.07 -19.98 -1.64
CA ASP A 125 6.10 -20.03 -3.11
C ASP A 125 6.92 -21.21 -3.62
N TRP A 126 8.10 -21.46 -3.04
CA TRP A 126 8.93 -22.62 -3.42
C TRP A 126 8.21 -23.96 -3.20
N ILE A 127 7.56 -24.13 -2.05
CA ILE A 127 6.77 -25.33 -1.75
C ILE A 127 5.61 -25.48 -2.75
N ASN A 128 4.93 -24.37 -3.08
CA ASN A 128 3.83 -24.39 -4.04
C ASN A 128 4.33 -24.79 -5.44
N CYS A 129 5.46 -24.25 -5.91
CA CYS A 129 6.08 -24.66 -7.16
C CYS A 129 6.47 -26.14 -7.15
N ALA A 130 7.04 -26.64 -6.06
CA ALA A 130 7.46 -28.04 -5.95
C ALA A 130 6.28 -29.04 -5.84
N ARG A 131 5.12 -28.59 -5.36
CA ARG A 131 3.88 -29.38 -5.30
C ARG A 131 3.07 -29.32 -6.59
N SER A 132 3.29 -28.29 -7.41
CA SER A 132 2.59 -28.09 -8.67
C SER A 132 3.25 -28.98 -9.74
N ASP A 133 2.94 -30.28 -9.67
CA ASP A 133 2.92 -31.18 -10.83
C ASP A 133 1.54 -31.08 -11.52
#